data_AF-A0A838F9X0-F1
#
_entry.id   AF-A0A838F9X0-F1
#
_cell.length_a   1.000
_cell.length_b   1.000
_cell.length_c   1.000
_cell.angle_alpha   90.00
_cell.angle_beta   90.00
_cell.angle_gamma   90.00
#
_symmetry.space_group_name_H-M   'P 1'
#
loop_
_entity.id
_entity.type
_entity.pdbx_description
1 polymer ?
#
loop_
_entity_poly.entity_id
_entity_poly.type
_entity_poly.pdbx_seq_one_letter_code
_entity_poly.pdbx_strand_id
1 'polypeptide(L)'
;MSEELRTEISELGEFGLIRHLTENAKLRQESSKVGIGDDAAVIQYKEGKQTVLTTDLLIEGIHFDLMYVPLKHLGYKSIIANISDIYAMNAIPKQITVSIAISNRFSLQALDEMYEGIYFACEKYGLDLIGGDTSSSLRGLVISITAVGEGYAEKIVRRSGAKEGDLLCVSGDLGGAYV
;
A
#
# COMPACT_ATOMS: atom_id res chain seq x y z
N MET A 1 7.26 27.18 35.04
CA MET A 1 6.62 26.71 33.79
C MET A 1 7.52 25.62 33.26
N SER A 2 7.13 24.36 33.41
CA SER A 2 7.87 23.25 32.81
C SER A 2 7.77 23.41 31.29
N GLU A 3 8.90 23.61 30.62
CA GLU A 3 8.98 23.39 29.18
C GLU A 3 8.59 21.93 28.96
N GLU A 4 7.40 21.69 28.42
CA GLU A 4 7.09 20.38 27.85
C GLU A 4 8.11 20.14 26.75
N LEU A 5 9.00 19.17 26.99
CA LEU A 5 9.97 18.71 26.01
C LEU A 5 9.20 18.20 24.80
N ARG A 6 9.24 18.97 23.71
CA ARG A 6 8.70 18.59 22.41
C ARG A 6 9.67 17.60 21.77
N THR A 7 9.23 16.36 21.58
CA THR A 7 9.97 15.35 20.79
C THR A 7 9.70 15.59 19.31
N GLU A 8 10.74 15.76 18.49
CA GLU A 8 10.57 15.84 17.04
C GLU A 8 10.42 14.44 16.43
N ILE A 9 9.59 14.32 15.39
CA ILE A 9 9.29 13.02 14.74
C ILE A 9 10.57 12.33 14.24
N SER A 10 11.55 13.11 13.78
CA SER A 10 12.84 12.61 13.29
C SER A 10 13.61 11.79 14.34
N GLU A 11 13.38 12.03 15.64
CA GLU A 11 14.03 11.27 16.71
C GLU A 11 13.52 9.82 16.81
N LEU A 12 12.27 9.58 16.41
CA LEU A 12 11.66 8.25 16.43
C LEU A 12 11.97 7.44 15.16
N GLY A 13 12.21 8.12 14.04
CA GLY A 13 12.26 7.50 12.72
C GLY A 13 10.92 6.83 12.33
N GLU A 14 10.86 6.25 11.15
CA GLU A 14 9.61 5.66 10.61
C GLU A 14 9.09 4.52 11.49
N PHE A 15 9.89 3.47 11.70
CA PHE A 15 9.45 2.30 12.47
C PHE A 15 9.17 2.62 13.95
N GLY A 16 9.93 3.56 14.54
CA GLY A 16 9.67 4.01 15.90
C GLY A 16 8.38 4.82 16.00
N LEU A 17 8.10 5.68 15.03
CA LEU A 17 6.85 6.42 14.94
C LEU A 17 5.66 5.48 14.72
N ILE A 18 5.75 4.52 13.80
CA ILE A 18 4.70 3.52 13.59
C ILE A 18 4.41 2.79 14.89
N ARG A 19 5.45 2.31 15.60
CA ARG A 19 5.29 1.63 16.89
C ARG A 19 4.60 2.55 17.90
N HIS A 20 5.05 3.79 18.05
CA HIS A 20 4.47 4.74 18.99
C HIS A 20 2.99 5.05 18.70
N LEU A 21 2.63 5.27 17.43
CA LEU A 21 1.26 5.56 17.03
C LEU A 21 0.32 4.34 17.16
N THR A 22 0.88 3.13 17.06
CA THR A 22 0.10 1.89 16.99
C THR A 22 0.13 1.05 18.27
N GLU A 23 0.96 1.40 19.26
CA GLU A 23 1.13 0.61 20.49
C GLU A 23 -0.16 0.38 21.29
N ASN A 24 -1.11 1.31 21.16
CA ASN A 24 -2.40 1.27 21.86
C ASN A 24 -3.52 0.65 21.01
N ALA A 25 -3.25 0.29 19.75
CA ALA A 25 -4.23 -0.33 18.87
C ALA A 25 -4.53 -1.77 19.32
N LYS A 26 -5.80 -2.05 19.63
CA LYS A 26 -6.25 -3.39 20.03
C LYS A 26 -7.31 -3.89 19.06
N LEU A 27 -7.11 -5.08 18.50
CA LEU A 27 -8.12 -5.76 17.71
C LEU A 27 -9.25 -6.20 18.64
N ARG A 28 -10.45 -5.67 18.42
CA ARG A 28 -11.67 -6.03 19.17
C ARG A 28 -12.61 -6.95 18.40
N GLN A 29 -12.47 -6.98 17.07
CA GLN A 29 -13.31 -7.77 16.19
C GLN A 29 -12.69 -9.14 16.00
N GLU A 30 -13.45 -10.20 16.31
CA GLU A 30 -12.99 -11.59 16.13
C GLU A 30 -12.65 -11.91 14.68
N SER A 31 -13.23 -11.17 13.73
CA SER A 31 -12.93 -11.28 12.30
C SER A 31 -11.53 -10.82 11.94
N SER A 32 -10.86 -9.99 12.74
CA SER A 32 -9.49 -9.52 12.46
C SER A 32 -8.47 -10.56 12.90
N LYS A 33 -7.84 -11.26 11.94
CA LYS A 33 -6.89 -12.37 12.17
C LYS A 33 -5.43 -11.96 12.13
N VAL A 34 -5.11 -10.95 11.33
CA VAL A 34 -3.79 -10.31 11.25
C VAL A 34 -4.02 -8.80 11.21
N GLY A 35 -3.29 -8.06 12.04
CA GLY A 35 -3.37 -6.61 12.13
C GLY A 35 -2.03 -5.96 11.78
N ILE A 36 -1.73 -4.86 12.45
CA ILE A 36 -0.52 -4.05 12.25
C ILE A 36 0.74 -4.90 12.43
N GLY A 37 1.69 -4.80 11.49
CA GLY A 37 3.02 -5.42 11.57
C GLY A 37 3.36 -6.44 10.48
N ASP A 38 2.40 -6.80 9.62
CA ASP A 38 2.60 -7.64 8.42
C ASP A 38 2.40 -6.80 7.14
N ASP A 39 2.61 -7.39 5.95
CA ASP A 39 2.39 -6.70 4.66
C ASP A 39 0.92 -6.31 4.43
N ALA A 40 -0.02 -7.04 5.02
CA ALA A 40 -1.44 -6.75 4.91
C ALA A 40 -2.22 -7.25 6.14
N ALA A 41 -3.34 -6.58 6.43
CA ALA A 41 -4.32 -7.06 7.40
C ALA A 41 -5.12 -8.22 6.82
N VAL A 42 -5.55 -9.16 7.68
CA VAL A 42 -6.37 -10.30 7.29
C VAL A 42 -7.68 -10.29 8.07
N ILE A 43 -8.81 -10.28 7.36
CA ILE A 43 -10.16 -10.24 7.89
C ILE A 43 -10.92 -11.50 7.46
N GLN A 44 -11.63 -12.14 8.38
CA GLN A 44 -12.40 -13.35 8.14
C GLN A 44 -13.81 -13.22 8.75
N TYR A 45 -14.82 -13.17 7.89
CA TYR A 45 -16.23 -13.08 8.32
C TYR A 45 -16.93 -14.45 8.40
N LYS A 46 -16.52 -15.42 7.57
CA LYS A 46 -17.07 -16.80 7.53
C LYS A 46 -15.95 -17.81 7.28
N GLU A 47 -16.25 -19.09 7.43
CA GLU A 47 -15.32 -20.16 7.01
C GLU A 47 -15.08 -20.11 5.49
N GLY A 48 -13.84 -20.39 5.08
CA GLY A 48 -13.41 -20.32 3.69
C GLY A 48 -12.30 -19.29 3.48
N LYS A 49 -12.43 -18.50 2.41
CA LYS A 49 -11.41 -17.50 2.04
C LYS A 49 -11.41 -16.33 3.03
N GLN A 50 -10.21 -15.91 3.40
CA GLN A 50 -9.95 -14.71 4.17
C GLN A 50 -9.74 -13.53 3.22
N THR A 51 -10.20 -12.36 3.63
CA THR A 51 -9.92 -11.09 2.97
C THR A 51 -8.56 -10.59 3.41
N VAL A 52 -7.72 -10.22 2.46
CA VAL A 52 -6.40 -9.60 2.70
C VAL A 52 -6.47 -8.15 2.25
N LEU A 53 -6.01 -7.21 3.08
CA LEU A 53 -6.16 -5.78 2.84
C LEU A 53 -4.86 -5.04 3.14
N THR A 54 -4.36 -4.28 2.17
CA THR A 54 -3.24 -3.35 2.34
C THR A 54 -3.62 -1.96 1.84
N THR A 55 -2.89 -0.95 2.32
CA THR A 55 -3.02 0.43 1.88
C THR A 55 -1.64 1.08 1.88
N ASP A 56 -1.24 1.62 0.72
CA ASP A 56 0.00 2.40 0.59
C ASP A 56 -0.26 3.83 0.15
N LEU A 57 0.66 4.70 0.59
CA LEU A 57 0.76 6.08 0.16
C LEU A 57 1.95 6.27 -0.79
N LEU A 58 1.71 6.94 -1.91
CA LEU A 58 2.73 7.47 -2.80
C LEU A 58 2.64 8.98 -2.81
N ILE A 59 3.70 9.61 -2.33
CA ILE A 59 3.80 11.07 -2.16
C ILE A 59 4.89 11.59 -3.08
N GLU A 60 4.54 12.60 -3.87
CA GLU A 60 5.50 13.27 -4.75
C GLU A 60 6.69 13.86 -3.97
N GLY A 61 7.89 13.65 -4.47
CA GLY A 61 9.15 14.08 -3.83
C GLY A 61 9.63 13.13 -2.73
N ILE A 62 8.83 12.10 -2.38
CA ILE A 62 9.20 11.05 -1.42
C ILE A 62 9.29 9.70 -2.13
N HIS A 63 8.22 9.29 -2.83
CA HIS A 63 8.09 7.97 -3.45
C HIS A 63 8.27 7.98 -4.97
N PHE A 64 8.10 9.15 -5.58
CA PHE A 64 8.30 9.38 -7.00
C PHE A 64 8.66 10.83 -7.26
N ASP A 65 9.32 11.06 -8.39
CA ASP A 65 9.59 12.38 -8.93
C ASP A 65 9.08 12.41 -10.37
N LEU A 66 8.22 13.40 -10.66
CA LEU A 66 7.56 13.54 -11.95
C LEU A 66 8.52 13.96 -13.07
N MET A 67 9.76 14.36 -12.75
CA MET A 67 10.81 14.55 -13.75
C MET A 67 11.26 13.23 -14.38
N TYR A 68 11.15 12.10 -13.65
CA TYR A 68 11.63 10.80 -14.10
C TYR A 68 10.51 9.78 -14.34
N VAL A 69 9.32 10.01 -13.78
CA VAL A 69 8.20 9.06 -13.87
C VAL A 69 7.01 9.71 -14.59
N PRO A 70 6.77 9.35 -15.87
CA PRO A 70 5.58 9.79 -16.59
C PRO A 70 4.30 9.35 -15.87
N LEU A 71 3.23 10.13 -15.96
CA LEU A 71 2.02 9.94 -15.16
C LEU A 71 1.34 8.60 -15.43
N LYS A 72 1.33 8.14 -16.69
CA LYS A 72 0.84 6.79 -17.03
C LYS A 72 1.61 5.70 -16.31
N HIS A 73 2.94 5.81 -16.24
CA HIS A 73 3.78 4.86 -15.53
C HIS A 73 3.59 4.95 -14.02
N LEU A 74 3.38 6.16 -13.49
CA LEU A 74 3.05 6.38 -12.08
C LEU A 74 1.72 5.72 -11.70
N GLY A 75 0.69 5.88 -12.54
CA GLY A 75 -0.61 5.24 -12.35
C GLY A 75 -0.52 3.73 -12.38
N TYR A 76 0.28 3.15 -13.29
CA TYR A 76 0.54 1.71 -13.28
C TYR A 76 1.29 1.28 -12.01
N LYS A 77 2.39 1.98 -11.67
CA LYS A 77 3.22 1.70 -10.50
C LYS A 77 2.41 1.75 -9.20
N SER A 78 1.48 2.69 -9.06
CA SER A 78 0.67 2.83 -7.85
C SER A 78 -0.17 1.59 -7.55
N ILE A 79 -0.73 0.97 -8.59
CA ILE A 79 -1.47 -0.28 -8.46
C ILE A 79 -0.54 -1.44 -8.17
N ILE A 80 0.56 -1.58 -8.93
CA ILE A 80 1.47 -2.72 -8.78
C ILE A 80 2.15 -2.75 -7.41
N ALA A 81 2.57 -1.60 -6.90
CA ALA A 81 3.16 -1.50 -5.57
C ALA A 81 2.18 -2.04 -4.51
N ASN A 82 0.91 -1.65 -4.57
CA ASN A 82 -0.10 -2.09 -3.59
C ASN A 82 -0.48 -3.56 -3.70
N ILE A 83 -0.69 -4.08 -4.91
CA ILE A 83 -1.04 -5.51 -5.05
C ILE A 83 0.16 -6.43 -4.77
N SER A 84 1.39 -5.91 -4.78
CA SER A 84 2.60 -6.65 -4.41
C SER A 84 2.50 -7.18 -2.98
N ASP A 85 1.97 -6.40 -2.03
CA ASP A 85 1.75 -6.83 -0.65
C ASP A 85 0.75 -7.99 -0.56
N ILE A 86 -0.33 -7.93 -1.35
CA ILE A 86 -1.31 -9.01 -1.41
C ILE A 86 -0.66 -10.29 -1.93
N TYR A 87 0.20 -10.19 -2.95
CA TYR A 87 0.96 -11.33 -3.46
C TYR A 87 2.00 -11.85 -2.47
N ALA A 88 2.66 -10.97 -1.71
CA ALA A 88 3.61 -11.37 -0.67
C ALA A 88 2.96 -12.25 0.41
N MET A 89 1.67 -12.01 0.67
CA MET A 89 0.84 -12.82 1.58
C MET A 89 0.27 -14.10 0.94
N ASN A 90 0.67 -14.43 -0.29
CA ASN A 90 0.15 -15.54 -1.10
C ASN A 90 -1.39 -15.47 -1.31
N ALA A 91 -1.91 -14.27 -1.48
CA ALA A 91 -3.31 -13.99 -1.77
C ALA A 91 -3.50 -13.48 -3.21
N ILE A 92 -4.74 -13.48 -3.68
CA ILE A 92 -5.12 -13.02 -5.02
C ILE A 92 -5.85 -11.68 -4.88
N PRO A 93 -5.31 -10.57 -5.43
CA PRO A 93 -5.98 -9.28 -5.40
C PRO A 93 -7.25 -9.30 -6.24
N LYS A 94 -8.26 -8.51 -5.84
CA LYS A 94 -9.60 -8.48 -6.46
C LYS A 94 -10.10 -7.08 -6.71
N GLN A 95 -10.07 -6.22 -5.68
CA GLN A 95 -10.58 -4.86 -5.78
C GLN A 95 -9.56 -3.86 -5.28
N ILE A 96 -9.67 -2.63 -5.77
CA ILE A 96 -8.91 -1.49 -5.30
C ILE A 96 -9.80 -0.26 -5.09
N THR A 97 -9.37 0.63 -4.20
CA THR A 97 -9.85 2.03 -4.18
C THR A 97 -8.68 2.96 -4.45
N VAL A 98 -8.91 4.03 -5.21
CA VAL A 98 -7.90 5.05 -5.54
C VAL A 98 -8.31 6.38 -4.91
N SER A 99 -7.57 6.83 -3.91
CA SER A 99 -7.71 8.17 -3.35
C SER A 99 -6.56 9.07 -3.78
N ILE A 100 -6.85 10.27 -4.25
CA ILE A 100 -5.83 11.21 -4.72
C ILE A 100 -6.02 12.60 -4.12
N ALA A 101 -4.91 13.24 -3.74
CA ALA A 101 -4.89 14.65 -3.41
C ALA A 101 -4.02 15.39 -4.43
N ILE A 102 -4.61 16.35 -5.13
CA ILE A 102 -4.03 16.94 -6.34
C ILE A 102 -3.89 18.45 -6.18
N SER A 103 -2.73 18.98 -6.53
CA SER A 103 -2.52 20.44 -6.62
C SER A 103 -3.01 21.03 -7.94
N ASN A 104 -3.37 22.32 -7.93
CA ASN A 104 -3.95 23.02 -9.08
C ASN A 104 -3.03 23.16 -10.31
N ARG A 105 -1.79 22.67 -10.27
CA ARG A 105 -0.87 22.65 -11.41
C ARG A 105 -1.13 21.51 -12.39
N PHE A 106 -1.88 20.49 -11.97
CA PHE A 106 -2.23 19.36 -12.84
C PHE A 106 -3.46 19.72 -13.67
N SER A 107 -3.38 19.46 -14.97
CA SER A 107 -4.53 19.53 -15.87
C SER A 107 -5.39 18.27 -15.75
N LEU A 108 -6.61 18.34 -16.28
CA LEU A 108 -7.46 17.15 -16.43
C LEU A 108 -6.76 16.06 -17.26
N GLN A 109 -6.11 16.44 -18.37
CA GLN A 109 -5.42 15.50 -19.26
C GLN A 109 -4.28 14.77 -18.55
N ALA A 110 -3.59 15.42 -17.62
CA ALA A 110 -2.57 14.79 -16.81
C ALA A 110 -3.16 13.70 -15.89
N LEU A 111 -4.36 13.94 -15.35
CA LEU A 111 -5.07 12.94 -14.56
C LEU A 111 -5.62 11.81 -15.44
N ASP A 112 -6.15 12.12 -16.62
CA ASP A 112 -6.58 11.10 -17.58
C ASP A 112 -5.42 10.16 -17.93
N GLU A 113 -4.24 10.71 -18.22
CA GLU A 113 -3.03 9.94 -18.50
C GLU A 113 -2.62 9.03 -17.32
N MET A 114 -2.68 9.56 -16.09
CA MET A 114 -2.43 8.74 -14.89
C MET A 114 -3.43 7.59 -14.77
N TYR A 115 -4.72 7.88 -14.98
CA TYR A 115 -5.78 6.87 -14.92
C TYR A 115 -5.69 5.84 -16.04
N GLU A 116 -5.18 6.18 -17.23
CA GLU A 116 -4.86 5.17 -18.25
C GLU A 116 -3.89 4.11 -17.71
N GLY A 117 -2.89 4.53 -16.94
CA GLY A 117 -1.95 3.63 -16.28
C GLY A 117 -2.61 2.73 -15.23
N ILE A 118 -3.51 3.30 -14.43
CA ILE A 118 -4.30 2.58 -13.43
C ILE A 118 -5.20 1.55 -14.11
N TYR A 119 -5.98 1.96 -15.11
CA TYR A 119 -6.88 1.06 -15.83
C TYR A 119 -6.13 -0.05 -16.54
N PHE A 120 -4.96 0.25 -17.13
CA PHE A 120 -4.11 -0.77 -17.73
C PHE A 120 -3.63 -1.80 -16.70
N ALA A 121 -3.26 -1.36 -15.48
CA ALA A 121 -2.94 -2.30 -14.39
C ALA A 121 -4.17 -3.11 -13.98
N CYS A 122 -5.33 -2.48 -13.81
CA CYS A 122 -6.57 -3.18 -13.44
C CYS A 122 -6.93 -4.26 -14.46
N GLU A 123 -6.91 -3.95 -15.76
CA GLU A 123 -7.20 -4.91 -16.82
C GLU A 123 -6.18 -6.06 -16.81
N LYS A 124 -4.89 -5.75 -16.72
CA LYS A 124 -3.81 -6.74 -16.76
C LYS A 124 -3.87 -7.73 -15.59
N TYR A 125 -4.25 -7.27 -14.41
CA TYR A 125 -4.25 -8.10 -13.19
C TYR A 125 -5.66 -8.53 -12.75
N GLY A 126 -6.70 -8.21 -13.54
CA GLY A 126 -8.09 -8.59 -13.26
C GLY A 126 -8.65 -7.95 -11.98
N LEU A 127 -8.39 -6.66 -11.78
CA LEU A 127 -8.80 -5.89 -10.62
C LEU A 127 -9.98 -4.98 -10.94
N ASP A 128 -10.90 -4.83 -9.99
CA ASP A 128 -11.96 -3.84 -10.06
C ASP A 128 -11.57 -2.56 -9.31
N LEU A 129 -11.62 -1.42 -9.99
CA LEU A 129 -11.61 -0.11 -9.34
C LEU A 129 -13.02 0.17 -8.80
N ILE A 130 -13.21 0.04 -7.49
CA ILE A 130 -14.54 0.06 -6.86
C ILE A 130 -14.87 1.35 -6.12
N GLY A 131 -13.95 2.30 -6.07
CA GLY A 131 -14.16 3.56 -5.38
C GLY A 131 -12.88 4.34 -5.17
N GLY A 132 -12.99 5.39 -4.35
CA GLY A 132 -11.92 6.33 -4.14
C GLY A 132 -12.38 7.63 -3.52
N ASP A 133 -11.43 8.51 -3.27
CA ASP A 133 -11.67 9.90 -2.87
C ASP A 133 -10.82 10.84 -3.72
N THR A 134 -11.26 12.07 -3.90
CA THR A 134 -10.50 13.07 -4.67
C THR A 134 -10.55 14.39 -3.95
N SER A 135 -9.38 14.89 -3.57
CA SER A 135 -9.24 16.11 -2.79
C SER A 135 -8.19 17.05 -3.39
N SER A 136 -8.25 18.32 -2.97
CA SER A 136 -7.24 19.31 -3.32
C SER A 136 -6.05 19.18 -2.38
N SER A 137 -4.84 19.24 -2.93
CA SER A 137 -3.59 19.38 -2.17
C SER A 137 -2.99 20.76 -2.39
N LEU A 138 -2.53 21.40 -1.32
CA LEU A 138 -1.73 22.63 -1.43
C LEU A 138 -0.37 22.36 -2.09
N ARG A 139 0.13 21.12 -2.03
CA ARG A 139 1.45 20.75 -2.54
C ARG A 139 1.43 19.39 -3.23
N GLY A 140 1.79 19.41 -4.51
CA GLY A 140 2.09 18.21 -5.29
C GLY A 140 0.92 17.25 -5.49
N LEU A 141 1.29 15.98 -5.72
CA LEU A 141 0.38 14.85 -5.89
C LEU A 141 0.61 13.84 -4.76
N VAL A 142 -0.50 13.42 -4.14
CA VAL A 142 -0.55 12.28 -3.23
C VAL A 142 -1.51 11.26 -3.79
N ILE A 143 -1.10 9.99 -3.77
CA ILE A 143 -1.90 8.85 -4.19
C ILE A 143 -1.96 7.91 -3.00
N SER A 144 -3.16 7.47 -2.64
CA SER A 144 -3.41 6.41 -1.67
C SER A 144 -4.22 5.33 -2.36
N ILE A 145 -3.70 4.11 -2.39
CA ILE A 145 -4.44 2.98 -2.90
C ILE A 145 -4.74 2.06 -1.73
N THR A 146 -5.94 1.48 -1.71
CA THR A 146 -6.23 0.33 -0.86
C THR A 146 -6.47 -0.84 -1.79
N ALA A 147 -5.78 -1.95 -1.57
CA ALA A 147 -6.00 -3.18 -2.30
C ALA A 147 -6.67 -4.23 -1.39
N VAL A 148 -7.66 -4.90 -1.95
CA VAL A 148 -8.42 -5.98 -1.32
C VAL A 148 -8.21 -7.25 -2.13
N GLY A 149 -7.73 -8.28 -1.47
CA GLY A 149 -7.55 -9.62 -2.03
C GLY A 149 -8.23 -10.69 -1.19
N GLU A 150 -8.12 -11.92 -1.68
CA GLU A 150 -8.61 -13.11 -1.00
C GLU A 150 -7.58 -14.23 -1.02
N GLY A 151 -7.53 -15.02 0.06
CA GLY A 151 -6.68 -16.20 0.14
C GLY A 151 -7.27 -17.25 1.08
N TYR A 152 -6.90 -18.51 0.89
CA TYR A 152 -7.28 -19.57 1.82
C TYR A 152 -6.44 -19.49 3.08
N ALA A 153 -7.05 -19.64 4.26
CA ALA A 153 -6.39 -19.42 5.55
C ALA A 153 -5.10 -20.24 5.73
N GLU A 154 -5.09 -21.47 5.25
CA GLU A 154 -3.94 -22.38 5.30
C GLU A 154 -2.82 -22.05 4.30
N LYS A 155 -3.08 -21.16 3.35
CA LYS A 155 -2.14 -20.72 2.32
C LYS A 155 -1.60 -19.32 2.54
N ILE A 156 -2.22 -18.52 3.42
CA ILE A 156 -1.73 -17.18 3.74
C ILE A 156 -0.33 -17.28 4.33
N VAL A 157 0.62 -16.64 3.66
CA VAL A 157 2.00 -16.49 4.13
C VAL A 157 2.08 -15.24 4.97
N ARG A 158 2.96 -15.26 5.98
CA ARG A 158 3.23 -14.14 6.88
C ARG A 158 4.72 -13.93 6.96
N ARG A 159 5.16 -12.73 7.35
CA ARG A 159 6.59 -12.48 7.65
C ARG A 159 7.12 -13.36 8.79
N SER A 160 6.24 -13.78 9.69
CA SER A 160 6.54 -14.77 10.74
C SER A 160 6.44 -16.20 10.20
N GLY A 161 7.36 -17.07 10.63
CA GLY A 161 7.30 -18.51 10.32
C GLY A 161 8.59 -19.10 9.75
N ALA A 162 9.55 -18.27 9.35
CA ALA A 162 10.88 -18.71 8.94
C ALA A 162 11.60 -19.48 10.07
N LYS A 163 12.32 -20.54 9.71
CA LYS A 163 13.04 -21.44 10.62
C LYS A 163 14.50 -21.60 10.23
N GLU A 164 15.31 -22.05 11.18
CA GLU A 164 16.69 -22.43 10.90
C GLU A 164 16.74 -23.53 9.85
N GLY A 165 17.58 -23.34 8.83
CA GLY A 165 17.70 -24.23 7.68
C GLY A 165 16.82 -23.86 6.48
N ASP A 166 15.92 -22.88 6.59
CA ASP A 166 15.17 -22.38 5.44
C ASP A 166 16.10 -21.63 4.46
N LEU A 167 15.81 -21.75 3.17
CA LEU A 167 16.52 -21.01 2.13
C LEU A 167 15.93 -19.60 1.98
N LEU A 168 16.80 -18.60 1.86
CA LEU A 168 16.41 -17.26 1.47
C LEU A 168 16.45 -17.16 -0.06
N CYS A 169 15.28 -16.95 -0.66
CA CYS A 169 15.10 -16.83 -2.10
C CYS A 169 14.55 -15.45 -2.44
N VAL A 170 14.90 -14.94 -3.62
CA VAL A 170 14.35 -13.71 -4.20
C VAL A 170 13.91 -13.98 -5.63
N SER A 171 12.87 -13.28 -6.09
CA SER A 171 12.41 -13.34 -7.47
C SER A 171 12.96 -12.16 -8.28
N GLY A 172 13.26 -12.39 -9.55
CA GLY A 172 13.74 -11.34 -10.47
C GLY A 172 15.11 -10.77 -10.11
N ASP A 173 15.39 -9.59 -10.66
CA ASP A 173 16.65 -8.88 -10.47
C ASP A 173 16.51 -7.79 -9.40
N LEU A 174 17.45 -7.77 -8.44
CA LEU A 174 17.51 -6.74 -7.41
C LEU A 174 18.29 -5.51 -7.91
N GLY A 175 17.80 -4.31 -7.61
CA GLY A 175 18.44 -3.04 -7.98
C GLY A 175 17.96 -2.43 -9.30
N GLY A 176 17.12 -3.12 -10.08
CA GLY A 176 16.58 -2.61 -11.34
C GLY A 176 15.69 -1.36 -11.21
N ALA A 177 15.17 -1.07 -10.01
CA ALA A 177 14.38 0.14 -9.75
C ALA A 177 15.20 1.45 -9.74
N TYR A 178 16.53 1.36 -9.64
CA TYR A 178 17.43 2.52 -9.65
C TYR A 178 17.82 2.97 -11.08
N VAL A 179 17.63 2.09 -12.07
CA VAL A 179 18.13 2.27 -13.45
C VAL A 179 17.08 2.87 -14.35
#